data_AF-A0A9W9ZSJ9-F1
#
_entry.id   AF-A0A9W9ZSJ9-F1
#
_cell.length_a   1.000
_cell.length_b   1.000
_cell.length_c   1.000
_cell.angle_alpha   90.00
_cell.angle_beta   90.00
_cell.angle_gamma   90.00
#
_symmetry.space_group_name_H-M   'P 1'
#
loop_
_entity.id
_entity.type
_entity.pdbx_description
1 polymer ?
#
loop_
_entity_poly.entity_id
_entity_poly.type
_entity_poly.pdbx_seq_one_letter_code
_entity_poly.pdbx_strand_id
1 'polypeptide(L)'
;MKKTRQFLPTRKILAVERVDESAFQKPNVFQVVSKDYEDALQILYLAAQDVNEMNRWLSAIRKTTISNPKMLSYFHPGVFHKNKWTCCKRVIKTAGGCQWTHTHVTLSDWRDPLDPDSEAQMIFTQLLQSRDELRQKFLVSKEPQKDSQDPRETAKDEQAPVKGAQTSSPANERAVAAKLLEVINELEKAHETFEEKAIKKS
;
A
#
# COMPACT_ATOMS: atom_id res chain seq x y z
N MET A 1 9.52 37.47 15.09
CA MET A 1 9.09 36.07 15.33
C MET A 1 10.31 35.16 15.25
N LYS A 2 10.64 34.41 16.31
CA LYS A 2 11.65 33.35 16.22
C LYS A 2 11.10 32.26 15.29
N LYS A 3 11.80 31.95 14.19
CA LYS A 3 11.49 30.79 13.36
C LYS A 3 11.93 29.54 14.11
N THR A 4 10.98 28.79 14.63
CA THR A 4 11.24 27.46 15.18
C THR A 4 11.23 26.47 14.01
N ARG A 5 12.32 25.73 13.81
CA ARG A 5 12.35 24.59 12.89
C ARG A 5 12.11 23.32 13.69
N GLN A 6 11.17 22.50 13.25
CA GLN A 6 10.94 21.17 13.79
C GLN A 6 11.24 20.14 12.71
N PHE A 7 11.92 19.08 13.08
CA PHE A 7 12.22 17.94 12.22
C PHE A 7 11.38 16.75 12.66
N LEU A 8 10.73 16.09 11.71
CA LEU A 8 9.95 14.88 11.94
C LEU A 8 10.67 13.68 11.30
N PRO A 9 11.23 12.76 12.10
CA PRO A 9 11.84 11.55 11.55
C PRO A 9 10.82 10.67 10.82
N THR A 10 11.12 10.26 9.59
CA THR A 10 10.22 9.44 8.76
C THR A 10 9.80 8.14 9.43
N ARG A 11 10.71 7.48 10.16
CA ARG A 11 10.44 6.26 10.95
C ARG A 11 9.39 6.43 12.06
N LYS A 12 9.09 7.67 12.46
CA LYS A 12 8.07 7.98 13.48
C LYS A 12 6.70 8.30 12.88
N ILE A 13 6.60 8.40 11.56
CA ILE A 13 5.34 8.59 10.85
C ILE A 13 4.57 7.28 10.85
N LEU A 14 3.29 7.37 11.19
CA LEU A 14 2.37 6.24 11.33
C LEU A 14 1.23 6.29 10.29
N ALA A 15 0.88 7.47 9.77
CA ALA A 15 -0.08 7.60 8.68
C ALA A 15 0.08 8.95 7.97
N VAL A 16 -0.25 8.99 6.68
CA VAL A 16 -0.32 10.22 5.87
C VAL A 16 -1.55 10.16 4.98
N GLU A 17 -2.49 11.05 5.24
CA GLU A 17 -3.83 10.99 4.64
C GLU A 17 -4.42 12.36 4.34
N ARG A 18 -5.34 12.40 3.37
CA ARG A 18 -6.15 13.59 3.13
C ARG A 18 -7.09 13.85 4.31
N VAL A 19 -7.47 15.10 4.48
CA VAL A 19 -8.42 15.54 5.49
C VAL A 19 -9.72 15.93 4.78
N ASP A 20 -10.85 15.76 5.46
CA ASP A 20 -12.14 16.23 4.96
C ASP A 20 -12.09 17.75 4.72
N GLU A 21 -12.58 18.22 3.57
CA GLU A 21 -12.60 19.66 3.23
C GLU A 21 -13.34 20.50 4.29
N SER A 22 -14.35 19.88 4.91
CA SER A 22 -15.15 20.48 6.00
C SER A 22 -14.36 20.73 7.29
N ALA A 23 -13.14 20.19 7.43
CA ALA A 23 -12.38 20.27 8.66
C ALA A 23 -11.71 21.63 8.90
N PHE A 24 -11.23 22.29 7.83
CA PHE A 24 -10.43 23.53 7.94
C PHE A 24 -10.96 24.72 7.13
N GLN A 25 -12.06 24.57 6.37
CA GLN A 25 -12.53 25.59 5.42
C GLN A 25 -11.41 26.04 4.45
N LYS A 26 -10.44 25.16 4.22
CA LYS A 26 -9.28 25.38 3.35
C LYS A 26 -9.10 24.12 2.50
N PRO A 27 -8.96 24.25 1.18
CA PRO A 27 -8.70 23.10 0.32
C PRO A 27 -7.28 22.57 0.52
N ASN A 28 -7.01 21.39 -0.04
CA ASN A 28 -5.65 20.82 -0.17
C ASN A 28 -4.95 20.61 1.17
N VAL A 29 -5.72 20.24 2.20
CA VAL A 29 -5.18 19.91 3.51
C VAL A 29 -5.02 18.40 3.64
N PHE A 30 -3.85 17.99 4.11
CA PHE A 30 -3.55 16.62 4.47
C PHE A 30 -2.99 16.57 5.89
N GLN A 31 -2.96 15.38 6.48
CA GLN A 31 -2.45 15.15 7.82
C GLN A 31 -1.29 14.17 7.81
N VAL A 32 -0.38 14.36 8.76
CA VAL A 32 0.69 13.43 9.10
C VAL A 32 0.49 13.03 10.56
N VAL A 33 0.18 11.76 10.79
CA VAL A 33 0.10 11.17 12.12
C VAL A 33 1.46 10.57 12.46
N SER A 34 2.03 10.93 13.60
CA SER A 34 3.36 10.51 14.00
C SER A 34 3.49 10.40 15.52
N LYS A 35 4.64 9.90 15.97
CA LYS A 35 5.07 10.02 17.36
C LYS A 35 5.99 11.21 17.55
N ASP A 36 5.76 11.99 18.60
CA ASP A 36 6.68 13.06 19.00
C ASP A 36 7.94 12.51 19.71
N TYR A 37 8.73 13.38 20.34
CA TYR A 37 9.95 12.99 21.05
C TYR A 37 9.68 12.18 22.33
N GLU A 38 8.48 12.31 22.92
CA GLU A 38 8.02 11.58 24.11
C GLU A 38 7.19 10.34 23.75
N ASP A 39 7.20 9.95 22.47
CA ASP A 39 6.41 8.84 21.91
C ASP A 39 4.89 8.99 22.00
N ALA A 40 4.40 10.22 22.27
CA ALA A 40 3.01 10.56 22.26
C ALA A 40 2.51 10.77 20.81
N LEU A 41 1.23 10.43 20.59
CA LEU A 41 0.62 10.56 19.27
C LEU A 41 0.41 12.04 18.92
N GLN A 42 1.01 12.46 17.82
CA GLN A 42 0.90 13.80 17.27
C GLN A 42 0.25 13.75 15.89
N ILE A 43 -0.65 14.70 15.62
CA ILE A 43 -1.24 14.91 14.30
C ILE A 43 -0.86 16.31 13.83
N LEU A 44 -0.18 16.39 12.70
CA LEU A 44 0.15 17.63 12.02
C LEU A 44 -0.75 17.80 10.81
N TYR A 45 -1.28 19.00 10.62
CA TYR A 45 -2.09 19.36 9.46
C TYR A 45 -1.29 20.30 8.56
N LEU A 46 -1.18 19.95 7.30
CA LEU A 46 -0.37 20.63 6.30
C LEU A 46 -1.28 21.06 5.16
N ALA A 47 -1.21 22.34 4.80
CA ALA A 47 -1.96 22.89 3.67
C ALA A 47 -1.00 23.11 2.50
N ALA A 48 -1.29 22.47 1.37
CA ALA A 48 -0.57 22.69 0.12
C ALA A 48 -1.17 23.87 -0.67
N GLN A 49 -0.40 24.40 -1.62
CA GLN A 49 -0.82 25.46 -2.53
C GLN A 49 -1.94 24.98 -3.45
N ASP A 50 -1.81 23.76 -4.00
CA ASP A 50 -2.78 23.16 -4.91
C ASP A 50 -2.88 21.63 -4.71
N VAL A 51 -3.81 21.02 -5.44
CA VAL A 51 -4.06 19.56 -5.38
C VAL A 51 -2.84 18.76 -5.85
N ASN A 52 -2.07 19.27 -6.82
CA ASN A 52 -0.91 18.57 -7.35
C ASN A 52 0.22 18.54 -6.31
N GLU A 53 0.49 19.67 -5.66
CA GLU A 53 1.46 19.74 -4.58
C GLU A 53 1.05 18.84 -3.41
N MET A 54 -0.22 18.84 -3.01
CA MET A 54 -0.74 17.93 -1.99
C MET A 54 -0.54 16.46 -2.37
N ASN A 55 -0.73 16.10 -3.64
CA ASN A 55 -0.52 14.72 -4.09
C ASN A 55 0.96 14.33 -4.09
N ARG A 56 1.87 15.23 -4.52
CA ARG A 56 3.32 15.00 -4.46
C ARG A 56 3.81 14.78 -3.03
N TRP A 57 3.53 15.74 -2.14
CA TRP A 57 2.98 15.49 -0.79
C TRP A 57 2.86 14.04 -0.31
N LEU A 58 1.62 13.58 -0.42
CA LEU A 58 1.15 12.29 0.05
C LEU A 58 2.00 11.16 -0.52
N SER A 59 2.26 11.17 -1.83
CA SER A 59 2.99 10.11 -2.52
C SER A 59 4.43 9.98 -2.02
N ALA A 60 5.17 11.08 -1.92
CA ALA A 60 6.56 11.06 -1.44
C ALA A 60 6.66 10.52 -0.02
N ILE A 61 5.78 10.96 0.89
CA ILE A 61 5.81 10.53 2.28
C ILE A 61 5.34 9.08 2.42
N ARG A 62 4.27 8.65 1.72
CA ARG A 62 3.80 7.26 1.73
C ARG A 62 4.87 6.31 1.21
N LYS A 63 5.50 6.61 0.07
CA LYS A 63 6.63 5.83 -0.48
C LYS A 63 7.77 5.68 0.52
N THR A 64 8.08 6.74 1.27
CA THR A 64 9.18 6.75 2.26
C THR A 64 8.83 6.03 3.57
N THR A 65 7.54 5.86 3.88
CA THR A 65 7.09 5.37 5.21
C THR A 65 6.40 4.00 5.14
N ILE A 66 6.17 3.46 3.95
CA ILE A 66 5.45 2.19 3.75
C ILE A 66 6.09 1.00 4.49
N SER A 67 7.41 0.99 4.65
CA SER A 67 8.14 -0.06 5.36
C SER A 67 8.21 0.14 6.87
N ASN A 68 7.60 1.20 7.42
CA ASN A 68 7.58 1.43 8.86
C ASN A 68 6.73 0.34 9.56
N PRO A 69 7.23 -0.30 10.64
CA PRO A 69 6.58 -1.45 11.26
C PRO A 69 5.29 -1.13 12.03
N LYS A 70 4.94 0.16 12.19
CA LYS A 70 3.82 0.62 13.04
C LYS A 70 2.87 1.57 12.29
N MET A 71 2.71 1.38 10.99
CA MET A 71 1.71 2.12 10.23
C MET A 71 0.31 1.84 10.80
N LEU A 72 -0.48 2.90 11.01
CA LEU A 72 -1.86 2.78 11.45
C LEU A 72 -2.70 2.23 10.28
N SER A 73 -3.67 1.37 10.59
CA SER A 73 -4.66 0.90 9.61
C SER A 73 -5.90 1.80 9.52
N TYR A 74 -6.09 2.67 10.52
CA TYR A 74 -7.23 3.58 10.60
C TYR A 74 -6.80 4.97 11.03
N PHE A 75 -7.50 5.98 10.52
CA PHE A 75 -7.28 7.39 10.85
C PHE A 75 -8.60 8.16 10.97
N HIS A 76 -8.52 9.40 11.45
CA HIS A 76 -9.65 10.34 11.45
C HIS A 76 -9.41 11.38 10.37
N PRO A 77 -10.26 11.49 9.32
CA PRO A 77 -10.12 12.53 8.30
C PRO A 77 -10.61 13.89 8.80
N GLY A 78 -11.26 13.94 9.96
CA GLY A 78 -11.67 15.18 10.61
C GLY A 78 -10.63 15.73 11.58
N VAL A 79 -11.02 16.78 12.30
CA VAL A 79 -10.24 17.40 13.37
C VAL A 79 -10.89 17.14 14.72
N PHE A 80 -10.08 17.04 15.76
CA PHE A 80 -10.60 17.03 17.13
C PHE A 80 -10.84 18.48 17.59
N HIS A 81 -12.10 18.89 17.63
CA HIS A 81 -12.50 20.25 17.97
C HIS A 81 -13.76 20.24 18.83
N LYS A 82 -13.86 21.14 19.83
CA LYS A 82 -14.98 21.19 20.80
C LYS A 82 -15.25 19.82 21.45
N ASN A 83 -14.20 19.16 21.93
CA ASN A 83 -14.23 17.86 22.59
C ASN A 83 -14.86 16.72 21.77
N LYS A 84 -14.81 16.80 20.44
CA LYS A 84 -15.22 15.71 19.56
C LYS A 84 -14.49 15.73 18.23
N TRP A 85 -14.39 14.56 17.60
CA TRP A 85 -13.97 14.43 16.22
C TRP A 85 -15.05 14.96 15.27
N THR A 86 -14.67 15.78 14.29
CA THR A 86 -15.64 16.30 13.32
C THR A 86 -16.17 15.22 12.38
N CYS A 87 -15.36 14.21 12.06
CA CYS A 87 -15.72 13.09 11.17
C CYS A 87 -16.73 12.12 11.81
N CYS A 88 -16.42 11.54 12.98
CA CYS A 88 -17.22 10.46 13.58
C CYS A 88 -17.92 10.85 14.90
N LYS A 89 -17.79 12.11 15.34
CA LYS A 89 -18.37 12.64 16.59
C LYS A 89 -17.92 11.96 17.88
N ARG A 90 -16.93 11.05 17.85
CA ARG A 90 -16.32 10.47 19.05
C ARG A 90 -15.72 11.57 19.93
N VAL A 91 -15.93 11.47 21.24
CA VAL A 91 -15.52 12.50 22.23
C VAL A 91 -14.12 12.28 22.83
N ILE A 92 -13.53 11.11 22.58
CA ILE A 92 -12.20 10.75 23.07
C ILE A 92 -11.17 11.08 21.98
N LYS A 93 -10.24 12.01 22.28
CA LYS A 93 -9.18 12.43 21.34
C LYS A 93 -8.27 11.28 20.93
N THR A 94 -8.01 10.32 21.82
CA THR A 94 -7.17 9.15 21.56
C THR A 94 -7.93 7.95 21.00
N ALA A 95 -9.23 8.10 20.65
CA ALA A 95 -9.98 7.02 20.04
C ALA A 95 -9.37 6.62 18.70
N GLY A 96 -9.37 5.31 18.40
CA GLY A 96 -8.95 4.79 17.10
C GLY A 96 -9.69 5.45 15.94
N GLY A 97 -9.02 5.50 14.79
CA GLY A 97 -9.54 6.10 13.55
C GLY A 97 -10.89 5.54 13.12
N CYS A 98 -11.64 6.31 12.34
CA CYS A 98 -12.95 5.91 11.82
C CYS A 98 -12.94 5.54 10.33
N GLN A 99 -11.86 5.84 9.61
CA GLN A 99 -11.68 5.46 8.20
C GLN A 99 -10.38 4.67 8.03
N TRP A 100 -10.34 3.81 7.02
CA TRP A 100 -9.14 3.06 6.67
C TRP A 100 -8.07 3.97 6.09
N THR A 101 -6.83 3.76 6.49
CA THR A 101 -5.67 4.37 5.83
C THR A 101 -5.42 3.74 4.47
N HIS A 102 -4.91 4.52 3.52
CA HIS A 102 -4.39 4.04 2.26
C HIS A 102 -3.00 3.44 2.48
N THR A 103 -2.91 2.35 3.25
CA THR A 103 -1.66 1.60 3.48
C THR A 103 -1.26 0.73 2.30
N HIS A 104 -2.18 0.51 1.36
CA HIS A 104 -1.90 -0.18 0.11
C HIS A 104 -1.77 0.85 -1.00
N VAL A 105 -0.61 0.88 -1.65
CA VAL A 105 -0.44 1.67 -2.89
C VAL A 105 -1.35 1.04 -3.93
N THR A 106 -2.48 1.68 -4.23
CA THR A 106 -3.28 1.26 -5.38
C THR A 106 -2.56 1.70 -6.65
N LEU A 107 -2.69 0.96 -7.76
CA LEU A 107 -2.16 1.35 -9.06
C LEU A 107 -2.57 2.78 -9.48
N SER A 108 -3.63 3.34 -8.90
CA SER A 108 -4.09 4.71 -9.10
C SER A 108 -3.37 5.75 -8.23
N ASP A 109 -2.84 5.37 -7.07
CA ASP A 109 -2.00 6.22 -6.20
C ASP A 109 -0.58 6.40 -6.75
N TRP A 110 -0.24 5.65 -7.80
CA TRP A 110 0.96 5.85 -8.61
C TRP A 110 0.87 7.04 -9.55
N ARG A 111 -0.25 7.77 -9.67
CA ARG A 111 -0.30 9.01 -10.47
C ARG A 111 0.51 10.15 -9.84
N ASP A 112 1.82 9.98 -9.85
CA ASP A 112 2.83 11.01 -9.82
C ASP A 112 2.86 11.64 -11.23
N PRO A 113 2.88 12.96 -11.40
CA PRO A 113 3.19 13.58 -12.69
C PRO A 113 4.69 13.50 -13.01
N LEU A 114 5.32 12.34 -12.77
CA LEU A 114 6.72 12.09 -13.06
C LEU A 114 6.81 10.98 -14.10
N ASP A 115 7.34 11.39 -15.26
CA ASP A 115 7.73 10.60 -16.43
C ASP A 115 7.17 9.17 -16.56
N PRO A 116 6.17 8.94 -17.45
CA PRO A 116 5.64 7.60 -17.74
C PRO A 116 6.71 6.55 -18.03
N ASP A 117 7.86 6.96 -18.59
CA ASP A 117 8.97 6.05 -18.88
C ASP A 117 9.68 5.60 -17.60
N SER A 118 9.84 6.49 -16.61
CA SER A 118 10.38 6.15 -15.29
C SER A 118 9.45 5.21 -14.52
N GLU A 119 8.13 5.41 -14.62
CA GLU A 119 7.15 4.51 -13.99
C GLU A 119 7.16 3.13 -14.62
N ALA A 120 7.15 3.07 -15.95
CA ALA A 120 7.25 1.82 -16.70
C ALA A 120 8.53 1.07 -16.31
N GLN A 121 9.67 1.76 -16.23
CA GLN A 121 10.95 1.17 -15.86
C GLN A 121 10.96 0.64 -14.42
N MET A 122 10.33 1.35 -13.47
CA MET A 122 10.22 0.93 -12.08
C MET A 122 9.32 -0.29 -11.90
N ILE A 123 8.15 -0.31 -12.56
CA ILE A 123 7.24 -1.47 -12.55
C ILE A 123 7.96 -2.67 -13.16
N PHE A 124 8.62 -2.49 -14.30
CA PHE A 124 9.42 -3.53 -14.95
C PHE A 124 10.51 -4.07 -14.02
N THR A 125 11.26 -3.19 -13.35
CA THR A 125 12.31 -3.57 -12.39
C THR A 125 11.74 -4.39 -11.22
N GLN A 126 10.62 -3.96 -10.65
CA GLN A 126 9.96 -4.66 -9.54
C GLN A 126 9.45 -6.06 -9.98
N LEU A 127 8.89 -6.14 -11.18
CA LEU A 127 8.43 -7.39 -11.77
C LEU A 127 9.60 -8.37 -11.95
N LEU A 128 10.74 -7.91 -12.48
CA LEU A 128 11.93 -8.74 -12.63
C LEU A 128 12.48 -9.23 -11.27
N GLN A 129 12.58 -8.34 -10.28
CA GLN A 129 13.07 -8.70 -8.94
C GLN A 129 12.17 -9.73 -8.24
N SER A 130 10.86 -9.63 -8.43
CA SER A 130 9.88 -10.54 -7.81
C SER A 130 9.67 -11.86 -8.57
N ARG A 131 10.23 -12.00 -9.78
CA ARG A 131 10.04 -13.17 -10.67
C ARG A 131 10.37 -14.49 -9.98
N ASP A 132 11.53 -14.55 -9.34
CA ASP A 132 12.00 -15.81 -8.75
C ASP A 132 11.17 -16.16 -7.50
N GLU A 133 10.77 -15.16 -6.71
CA GLU A 133 9.86 -15.38 -5.58
C GLU A 133 8.49 -15.87 -6.03
N LEU A 134 7.92 -15.30 -7.09
CA LEU A 134 6.65 -15.71 -7.66
C LEU A 134 6.71 -17.17 -8.16
N ARG A 135 7.83 -17.53 -8.81
CA ARG A 135 8.09 -18.90 -9.25
C ARG A 135 8.17 -19.87 -8.08
N GLN A 136 8.91 -19.53 -7.03
CA GLN A 136 9.05 -20.40 -5.85
C GLN A 136 7.73 -20.56 -5.09
N LYS A 137 6.98 -19.49 -4.88
CA LYS A 137 5.75 -19.51 -4.08
C LYS A 137 4.61 -20.29 -4.75
N PHE A 138 4.48 -20.21 -6.07
CA PHE A 138 3.29 -20.71 -6.77
C PHE A 138 3.55 -21.89 -7.70
N LEU A 139 4.77 -22.04 -8.24
CA LEU A 139 5.09 -23.11 -9.19
C LEU A 139 6.00 -24.20 -8.62
N VAL A 140 6.76 -23.91 -7.56
CA VAL A 140 7.58 -24.90 -6.86
C VAL A 140 6.84 -25.38 -5.60
N SER A 141 5.95 -26.36 -5.76
CA SER A 141 5.41 -27.11 -4.61
C SER A 141 6.09 -28.48 -4.53
N LYS A 142 6.65 -28.81 -3.35
CA LYS A 142 7.29 -30.09 -2.99
C LYS A 142 6.53 -31.30 -3.54
N GLU A 143 7.29 -32.24 -4.10
CA GLU A 143 6.82 -33.58 -4.47
C GLU A 143 6.14 -34.26 -3.26
N PRO A 144 5.02 -34.98 -3.45
CA PRO A 144 4.41 -35.77 -2.39
C PRO A 144 5.26 -37.02 -2.15
N GLN A 145 5.87 -37.13 -0.97
CA GLN A 145 6.35 -38.44 -0.50
C GLN A 145 5.15 -39.36 -0.28
N LYS A 146 5.07 -40.42 -1.08
CA LYS A 146 4.29 -41.63 -0.81
C LYS A 146 4.88 -42.31 0.42
N ASP A 147 4.07 -42.52 1.45
CA ASP A 147 3.93 -43.86 2.05
C ASP A 147 2.62 -44.00 2.86
N SER A 148 1.67 -44.71 2.23
CA SER A 148 0.92 -45.87 2.72
C SER A 148 0.28 -45.93 4.13
N GLN A 149 -1.07 -45.94 4.11
CA GLN A 149 -2.03 -46.86 4.79
C GLN A 149 -2.80 -46.44 6.08
N ASP A 150 -4.06 -46.05 5.81
CA ASP A 150 -5.43 -46.09 6.43
C ASP A 150 -5.79 -47.19 7.49
N PRO A 151 -7.04 -47.30 8.07
CA PRO A 151 -8.16 -46.35 8.35
C PRO A 151 -8.72 -46.42 9.80
N ARG A 152 -9.57 -45.44 10.21
CA ARG A 152 -10.89 -45.69 10.86
C ARG A 152 -11.76 -44.43 11.08
N GLU A 153 -12.92 -44.47 10.41
CA GLU A 153 -14.25 -43.84 10.56
C GLU A 153 -14.59 -43.18 11.93
N THR A 154 -15.34 -42.07 12.04
CA THR A 154 -16.77 -41.92 11.67
C THR A 154 -17.29 -40.46 11.79
N ALA A 155 -18.21 -40.12 10.86
CA ALA A 155 -19.47 -39.34 10.99
C ALA A 155 -19.54 -37.80 11.25
N LYS A 156 -19.99 -37.11 10.17
CA LYS A 156 -21.12 -36.14 10.03
C LYS A 156 -21.22 -34.91 10.95
N ASP A 157 -21.26 -33.70 10.36
CA ASP A 157 -22.53 -33.01 10.10
C ASP A 157 -22.40 -31.85 9.08
N GLU A 158 -23.49 -31.63 8.35
CA GLU A 158 -23.65 -30.67 7.24
C GLU A 158 -23.85 -29.23 7.72
N GLN A 159 -23.20 -28.27 7.05
CA GLN A 159 -23.79 -26.95 6.77
C GLN A 159 -22.96 -26.17 5.73
N ALA A 160 -23.63 -25.80 4.64
CA ALA A 160 -23.18 -24.83 3.63
C ALA A 160 -24.34 -23.86 3.36
N PRO A 161 -24.15 -22.75 2.63
CA PRO A 161 -23.06 -21.78 2.69
C PRO A 161 -23.59 -20.32 2.72
N VAL A 162 -22.86 -19.39 3.33
CA VAL A 162 -23.12 -17.94 3.14
C VAL A 162 -21.95 -17.29 2.40
N LYS A 163 -22.29 -16.77 1.22
CA LYS A 163 -21.42 -16.14 0.22
C LYS A 163 -20.87 -14.79 0.72
N GLY A 164 -19.58 -14.56 0.50
CA GLY A 164 -18.99 -13.24 0.73
C GLY A 164 -17.47 -13.14 0.78
N ALA A 165 -16.73 -14.12 0.24
CA ALA A 165 -15.28 -13.98 0.03
C ALA A 165 -14.94 -14.70 -1.28
N GLN A 166 -14.41 -13.98 -2.26
CA GLN A 166 -13.80 -14.61 -3.43
C GLN A 166 -12.52 -15.30 -2.95
N THR A 167 -12.64 -16.53 -2.46
CA THR A 167 -11.49 -17.40 -2.25
C THR A 167 -11.06 -17.88 -3.64
N SER A 168 -10.02 -17.27 -4.21
CA SER A 168 -9.39 -17.79 -5.41
C SER A 168 -8.98 -19.24 -5.17
N SER A 169 -9.41 -20.15 -6.04
CA SER A 169 -8.95 -21.54 -5.98
C SER A 169 -7.42 -21.57 -6.14
N PRO A 170 -6.69 -22.42 -5.41
CA PRO A 170 -5.23 -22.58 -5.56
C PRO A 170 -4.81 -22.84 -7.02
N ALA A 171 -5.66 -23.51 -7.80
CA ALA A 171 -5.43 -23.72 -9.23
C ALA A 171 -5.49 -22.41 -10.04
N ASN A 172 -6.40 -21.50 -9.67
CA ASN A 172 -6.52 -20.18 -10.29
C ASN A 172 -5.30 -19.31 -9.95
N GLU A 173 -4.82 -19.35 -8.70
CA GLU A 173 -3.63 -18.60 -8.28
C GLU A 173 -2.37 -19.07 -9.01
N ARG A 174 -2.19 -20.39 -9.20
CA ARG A 174 -1.10 -20.94 -10.00
C ARG A 174 -1.19 -20.54 -11.47
N ALA A 175 -2.39 -20.55 -12.06
CA ALA A 175 -2.60 -20.13 -13.44
C ALA A 175 -2.28 -18.64 -13.64
N VAL A 176 -2.71 -17.79 -12.71
CA VAL A 176 -2.40 -16.36 -12.71
C VAL A 176 -0.90 -16.12 -12.54
N ALA A 177 -0.25 -16.82 -11.62
CA ALA A 177 1.21 -16.72 -11.42
C ALA A 177 1.99 -17.18 -12.66
N ALA A 178 1.57 -18.27 -13.31
CA ALA A 178 2.17 -18.74 -14.55
C ALA A 178 2.03 -17.69 -15.67
N LYS A 179 0.85 -17.08 -15.82
CA LYS A 179 0.63 -16.05 -16.83
C LYS A 179 1.45 -14.80 -16.54
N LEU A 180 1.57 -14.40 -15.28
CA LEU A 180 2.39 -13.26 -14.88
C LEU A 180 3.88 -13.51 -15.19
N LEU A 181 4.40 -14.71 -14.93
CA LEU A 181 5.77 -15.08 -15.28
C LEU A 181 6.02 -15.07 -16.79
N GLU A 182 5.05 -15.50 -17.58
CA GLU A 182 5.11 -15.41 -19.05
C GLU A 182 5.25 -13.96 -19.50
N VAL A 183 4.39 -13.07 -18.99
CA VAL A 183 4.44 -11.63 -19.31
C VAL A 183 5.78 -11.01 -18.90
N ILE A 184 6.31 -11.36 -17.73
CA ILE A 184 7.63 -10.87 -17.27
C ILE A 184 8.73 -11.26 -18.28
N ASN A 185 8.73 -12.51 -18.75
CA ASN A 185 9.71 -12.97 -19.74
C ASN A 185 9.55 -12.28 -21.11
N GLU A 186 8.32 -12.00 -21.53
CA GLU A 186 8.06 -11.25 -22.77
C GLU A 186 8.55 -9.81 -22.66
N LEU A 187 8.33 -9.16 -21.51
CA LEU A 187 8.82 -7.80 -21.25
C LEU A 187 10.36 -7.76 -21.23
N GLU A 188 11.03 -8.75 -20.64
CA GLU A 188 12.50 -8.85 -20.62
C GLU A 188 13.06 -8.94 -22.04
N LYS A 189 12.52 -9.83 -22.87
CA LYS A 189 12.91 -9.96 -24.29
C LYS A 189 12.68 -8.69 -25.09
N ALA A 190 11.54 -8.02 -24.86
CA ALA A 190 11.21 -6.78 -25.54
C ALA A 190 12.18 -5.65 -25.16
N HIS A 191 12.57 -5.58 -23.88
CA HIS A 191 13.55 -4.63 -23.37
C HIS A 191 14.94 -4.88 -23.98
N GLU A 192 15.44 -6.12 -23.98
CA GLU A 192 16.71 -6.49 -24.62
C GLU A 192 16.73 -6.10 -26.11
N THR A 193 15.63 -6.40 -26.82
CA THR A 193 15.49 -6.06 -28.24
C THR A 193 15.53 -4.53 -28.47
N PHE A 194 14.98 -3.75 -27.54
CA PHE A 194 15.00 -2.30 -27.60
C PHE A 194 16.41 -1.75 -27.36
N GLU A 195 17.09 -2.21 -26.31
CA GLU A 195 18.47 -1.85 -25.98
C GLU A 195 19.42 -2.13 -27.16
N GLU A 196 19.33 -3.32 -27.76
CA GLU A 196 20.14 -3.67 -28.94
C GLU A 196 19.89 -2.74 -30.12
N LYS A 197 18.64 -2.32 -30.35
CA LYS A 197 18.28 -1.40 -31.44
C LYS A 197 18.72 0.03 -31.15
N ALA A 198 18.71 0.45 -29.88
CA ALA A 198 19.20 1.76 -29.45
C ALA A 198 20.72 1.86 -29.62
N ILE A 199 21.46 0.82 -29.22
CA ILE A 199 22.92 0.73 -29.37
C ILE A 199 23.33 0.73 -30.84
N LYS A 200 22.59 0.04 -31.73
CA LYS A 200 22.88 0.01 -33.18
C LYS A 200 22.57 1.32 -33.92
N LYS A 201 21.85 2.26 -33.29
CA LYS A 201 21.47 3.56 -33.87
C LYS A 201 22.32 4.73 -33.36
N SER A 202 23.10 4.53 -32.32
CA SER A 202 24.07 5.50 -31.79
C SER A 202 25.44 5.34 -32.44
#